data_AF-A0A970YD27-F1
#
_entry.id   AF-A0A970YD27-F1
#
_cell.length_a   1.000
_cell.length_b   1.000
_cell.length_c   1.000
_cell.angle_alpha   90.00
_cell.angle_beta   90.00
_cell.angle_gamma   90.00
#
_symmetry.space_group_name_H-M   'P 1'
#
loop_
_entity.id
_entity.type
_entity.pdbx_description
1 polymer ?
#
loop_
_entity_poly.entity_id
_entity_poly.type
_entity_poly.pdbx_seq_one_letter_code
_entity_poly.pdbx_strand_id
1 'polypeptide(L)'
;LSSAAWESLPLLPYLQFPWRLQAVLTLSTAVLAAANVLWLTAERPRELLVALASSAVVVAGLAGLALEPARMPGHEEPLREADVSQQGLVEYDFQTALWLREHGGEWLLEYLPRWALAHRSDFFLPAPAAEQPPAQLAVERVTVHSHRPLAEDLTVILGSPGPLVWHRFYFPGWRVTVDGRAAEARPEGPLGLLAVDLPAGEHRVQLRYGLTSAATVGALLSLLGLAVTVGLAAVARSRLPWPLLGVAALGLALVAGRAHAYPTTQNSSAIDATLGESLRLVAYQAEQQGAQLEVTLYWLALQSPDQDYRVFVHAVGDDGEMLAQHDGQPGLEFSPTTRWVAGELMVDRHYLALPPGPVTLYAGMYTLPEVTNLPVRQDGHEVPDGRVLVGRWSAP
;
A
#
# COMPACT_ATOMS: atom_id res chain seq x y z
N LEU A 1 1.90 -21.25 -12.30
CA LEU A 1 2.91 -21.91 -13.17
C LEU A 1 4.35 -21.60 -12.76
N SER A 2 4.66 -20.47 -12.12
CA SER A 2 6.02 -20.23 -11.59
C SER A 2 6.29 -20.90 -10.24
N SER A 3 5.27 -21.25 -9.44
CA SER A 3 5.43 -21.78 -8.07
C SER A 3 6.35 -22.98 -8.00
N ALA A 4 6.17 -23.96 -8.89
CA ALA A 4 7.05 -25.14 -8.97
C ALA A 4 8.52 -24.77 -9.18
N ALA A 5 8.82 -23.69 -9.92
CA ALA A 5 10.19 -23.21 -10.11
C ALA A 5 10.72 -22.45 -8.89
N TRP A 6 9.86 -21.70 -8.18
CA TRP A 6 10.18 -21.04 -6.91
C TRP A 6 10.45 -22.05 -5.80
N GLU A 7 9.70 -23.15 -5.77
CA GLU A 7 9.84 -24.23 -4.79
C GLU A 7 11.05 -25.14 -5.08
N SER A 8 11.41 -25.34 -6.36
CA SER A 8 12.51 -26.25 -6.75
C SER A 8 13.91 -25.62 -6.72
N LEU A 9 14.02 -24.29 -6.68
CA LEU A 9 15.29 -23.57 -6.77
C LEU A 9 15.57 -22.88 -5.42
N PRO A 10 16.39 -23.48 -4.54
CA PRO A 10 16.56 -23.06 -3.13
C PRO A 10 17.14 -21.66 -2.89
N LEU A 11 17.39 -20.87 -3.94
CA LEU A 11 17.92 -19.51 -3.88
C LEU A 11 17.00 -18.47 -4.57
N LEU A 12 15.96 -18.92 -5.29
CA LEU A 12 15.10 -18.04 -6.07
C LEU A 12 14.32 -17.03 -5.20
N PRO A 13 13.75 -17.42 -4.03
CA PRO A 13 13.09 -16.47 -3.13
C PRO A 13 14.02 -15.35 -2.63
N TYR A 14 15.29 -15.65 -2.41
CA TYR A 14 16.30 -14.70 -1.93
C TYR A 14 16.79 -13.72 -3.02
N LEU A 15 16.59 -14.06 -4.29
CA LEU A 15 16.90 -13.19 -5.43
C LEU A 15 15.87 -12.05 -5.61
N GLN A 16 14.72 -12.08 -4.94
CA GLN A 16 13.63 -11.14 -5.21
C GLN A 16 13.92 -9.70 -4.73
N PHE A 17 14.80 -9.51 -3.74
CA PHE A 17 15.03 -8.19 -3.10
C PHE A 17 16.48 -7.75 -2.78
N PRO A 18 17.54 -8.06 -3.57
CA PRO A 18 18.79 -7.33 -3.45
C PRO A 18 18.89 -6.26 -4.55
N TRP A 19 18.87 -4.99 -4.17
CA TRP A 19 19.29 -3.81 -4.95
C TRP A 19 20.60 -4.04 -5.73
N ARG A 20 21.45 -4.95 -5.22
CA ARG A 20 22.70 -5.42 -5.85
C ARG A 20 22.47 -6.06 -7.23
N LEU A 21 21.29 -6.60 -7.52
CA LEU A 21 20.92 -7.13 -8.82
C LEU A 21 20.51 -6.05 -9.81
N GLN A 22 20.26 -4.81 -9.40
CA GLN A 22 19.91 -3.73 -10.34
C GLN A 22 21.08 -3.39 -11.26
N ALA A 23 22.31 -3.45 -10.74
CA ALA A 23 23.53 -3.36 -11.56
C ALA A 23 23.64 -4.52 -12.55
N VAL A 24 23.24 -5.73 -12.14
CA VAL A 24 23.28 -6.91 -12.99
C VAL A 24 22.16 -6.89 -14.04
N LEU A 25 20.97 -6.43 -13.68
CA LEU A 25 19.86 -6.15 -14.60
C LEU A 25 20.29 -5.14 -15.65
N THR A 26 20.91 -4.03 -15.22
CA THR A 26 21.42 -2.98 -16.11
C THR A 26 22.44 -3.54 -17.12
N LEU A 27 23.44 -4.29 -16.63
CA LEU A 27 24.44 -4.95 -17.49
C LEU A 27 23.79 -5.96 -18.44
N SER A 28 22.86 -6.77 -17.93
CA SER A 28 22.13 -7.78 -18.70
C SER A 28 21.30 -7.13 -19.81
N THR A 29 20.57 -6.05 -19.51
CA THR A 29 19.79 -5.31 -20.51
C THR A 29 20.69 -4.63 -21.54
N ALA A 30 21.85 -4.12 -21.15
CA ALA A 30 22.81 -3.55 -22.11
C ALA A 30 23.36 -4.61 -23.07
N VAL A 31 23.72 -5.79 -22.55
CA VAL A 31 24.19 -6.93 -23.37
C VAL A 31 23.07 -7.45 -24.27
N LEU A 32 21.84 -7.59 -23.77
CA LEU A 32 20.69 -8.01 -24.58
C LEU A 32 20.32 -6.97 -25.65
N ALA A 33 20.42 -5.68 -25.35
CA ALA A 33 20.24 -4.62 -26.33
C ALA A 33 21.31 -4.70 -27.44
N ALA A 34 22.58 -4.89 -27.07
CA ALA A 34 23.68 -5.07 -28.02
C ALA A 34 23.52 -6.35 -28.86
N ALA A 35 23.09 -7.45 -28.24
CA ALA A 35 22.80 -8.71 -28.92
C ALA A 35 21.65 -8.58 -29.93
N ASN A 36 20.61 -7.81 -29.62
CA ASN A 36 19.52 -7.52 -30.56
C ASN A 36 20.01 -6.70 -31.76
N VAL A 37 20.86 -5.68 -31.54
CA VAL A 37 21.46 -4.91 -32.63
C VAL A 37 22.32 -5.81 -33.52
N LEU A 38 23.20 -6.62 -32.92
CA LEU A 38 24.02 -7.57 -33.65
C LEU A 38 23.18 -8.58 -34.43
N TRP A 39 22.10 -9.11 -33.84
CA TRP A 39 21.20 -10.03 -34.53
C TRP A 39 20.51 -9.40 -35.74
N LEU A 40 20.12 -8.12 -35.66
CA LEU A 40 19.50 -7.38 -36.77
C LEU A 40 20.48 -7.06 -37.90
N THR A 41 21.78 -6.92 -37.59
CA THR A 41 22.80 -6.52 -38.57
C THR A 41 23.72 -7.66 -39.01
N ALA A 42 23.67 -8.82 -38.36
CA ALA A 42 24.63 -9.89 -38.59
C ALA A 42 24.33 -10.67 -39.87
N GLU A 43 25.30 -10.64 -40.79
CA GLU A 43 25.30 -11.51 -41.97
C GLU A 43 26.02 -12.84 -41.72
N ARG A 44 26.73 -12.99 -40.58
CA ARG A 44 27.61 -14.14 -40.31
C ARG A 44 27.31 -14.85 -38.97
N PRO A 45 27.38 -16.19 -38.93
CA PRO A 45 27.03 -16.99 -37.75
C PRO A 45 27.94 -16.77 -36.53
N ARG A 46 29.15 -16.22 -36.74
CA ARG A 46 30.08 -15.88 -35.64
C ARG A 46 29.56 -14.75 -34.74
N GLU A 47 28.78 -13.81 -35.28
CA GLU A 47 28.26 -12.67 -34.53
C GLU A 47 27.12 -13.09 -33.60
N LEU A 48 26.32 -14.07 -34.04
CA LEU A 48 25.32 -14.74 -33.20
C LEU A 48 25.97 -15.53 -32.05
N LEU A 49 27.09 -16.21 -32.33
CA LEU A 49 27.88 -16.92 -31.31
C LEU A 49 28.46 -15.98 -30.25
N VAL A 50 28.94 -14.80 -30.65
CA VAL A 50 29.42 -13.77 -29.72
C VAL A 50 28.27 -13.26 -28.85
N ALA A 51 27.11 -12.97 -29.43
CA ALA A 51 25.92 -12.55 -28.68
C ALA A 51 25.49 -13.62 -27.67
N LEU A 52 25.40 -14.89 -28.10
CA LEU A 52 25.05 -16.01 -27.23
C LEU A 52 26.09 -16.24 -26.13
N ALA A 53 27.39 -16.11 -26.43
CA ALA A 53 28.46 -16.23 -25.46
C ALA A 53 28.43 -15.06 -24.44
N SER A 54 28.19 -13.83 -24.89
CA SER A 54 28.02 -12.68 -23.99
C SER A 54 26.80 -12.85 -23.07
N SER A 55 25.67 -13.33 -23.60
CA SER A 55 24.50 -13.68 -22.78
C SER A 55 24.79 -14.81 -21.80
N ALA A 56 25.53 -15.85 -22.22
CA ALA A 56 25.92 -16.96 -21.35
C ALA A 56 26.86 -16.52 -20.22
N VAL A 57 27.80 -15.59 -20.48
CA VAL A 57 28.68 -15.01 -19.45
C VAL A 57 27.88 -14.20 -18.44
N VAL A 58 26.87 -13.44 -18.89
CA VAL A 58 25.95 -12.73 -17.98
C VAL A 58 25.16 -13.71 -17.11
N VAL A 59 24.60 -14.77 -17.71
CA VAL A 59 23.85 -15.83 -16.99
C VAL A 59 24.74 -16.60 -16.01
N ALA A 60 25.98 -16.92 -16.40
CA ALA A 60 26.94 -17.59 -15.54
C ALA A 60 27.44 -16.68 -14.40
N GLY A 61 27.64 -15.39 -14.68
CA GLY A 61 27.96 -14.39 -13.65
C GLY A 61 26.82 -14.21 -12.64
N LEU A 62 25.57 -14.29 -13.08
CA LEU A 62 24.38 -14.34 -12.23
C LEU A 62 24.35 -15.59 -11.34
N ALA A 63 24.72 -16.76 -11.89
CA ALA A 63 24.74 -18.03 -11.16
C ALA A 63 25.94 -18.16 -10.18
N GLY A 64 27.04 -17.47 -10.45
CA GLY A 64 28.28 -17.50 -9.66
C GLY A 64 28.39 -16.40 -8.58
N LEU A 65 27.44 -15.47 -8.51
CA LEU A 65 27.27 -14.63 -7.32
C LEU A 65 26.89 -15.56 -6.19
N ALA A 66 27.84 -15.83 -5.28
CA ALA A 66 27.60 -16.60 -4.08
C ALA A 66 26.51 -15.90 -3.24
N LEU A 67 25.27 -16.28 -3.47
CA LEU A 67 24.09 -15.99 -2.66
C LEU A 67 24.04 -16.96 -1.49
N GLU A 68 25.17 -17.30 -0.89
CA GLU A 68 25.16 -18.13 0.31
C GLU A 68 24.56 -17.30 1.45
N PRO A 69 23.36 -17.65 1.97
CA PRO A 69 22.83 -17.05 3.18
C PRO A 69 23.70 -17.38 4.40
N ALA A 70 24.55 -18.41 4.28
CA ALA A 70 25.38 -18.99 5.33
C ALA A 70 26.47 -18.05 5.92
N ARG A 71 26.60 -16.82 5.40
CA ARG A 71 27.48 -15.79 5.98
C ARG A 71 26.78 -14.49 6.33
N MET A 72 25.46 -14.49 6.48
CA MET A 72 24.81 -13.43 7.25
C MET A 72 24.98 -13.77 8.74
N PRO A 73 25.72 -12.97 9.51
CA PRO A 73 25.72 -13.13 10.96
C PRO A 73 24.34 -12.70 11.47
N GLY A 74 23.61 -13.58 12.17
CA GLY A 74 22.64 -13.07 13.15
C GLY A 74 21.32 -13.80 13.39
N HIS A 75 20.92 -14.81 12.62
CA HIS A 75 19.69 -15.55 12.95
C HIS A 75 19.99 -17.02 13.24
N GLU A 76 19.94 -17.36 14.53
CA GLU A 76 20.13 -18.74 15.03
C GLU A 76 19.02 -19.69 14.54
N GLU A 77 17.90 -19.15 14.03
CA GLU A 77 16.85 -19.87 13.29
C GLU A 77 16.60 -19.16 11.94
N PRO A 78 16.66 -19.87 10.79
CA PRO A 78 16.30 -19.27 9.50
C PRO A 78 14.80 -18.93 9.47
N LEU A 79 14.47 -17.72 8.99
CA LEU A 79 13.08 -17.30 8.72
C LEU A 79 12.38 -18.34 7.85
N ARG A 80 11.22 -18.81 8.29
CA ARG A 80 10.33 -19.70 7.55
C ARG A 80 9.28 -18.87 6.83
N GLU A 81 8.67 -19.42 5.78
CA GLU A 81 7.57 -18.74 5.07
C GLU A 81 6.40 -18.39 5.99
N ALA A 82 6.13 -19.24 6.99
CA ALA A 82 5.11 -18.98 8.01
C ALA A 82 5.42 -17.78 8.93
N ASP A 83 6.69 -17.35 9.01
CA ASP A 83 7.11 -16.21 9.82
C ASP A 83 6.93 -14.88 9.05
N VAL A 84 6.70 -14.94 7.73
CA VAL A 84 6.52 -13.77 6.87
C VAL A 84 5.04 -13.44 6.77
N SER A 85 4.59 -12.50 7.61
CA SER A 85 3.26 -11.89 7.52
C SER A 85 3.36 -10.41 7.14
N GLN A 86 2.29 -9.84 6.58
CA GLN A 86 2.26 -8.40 6.30
C GLN A 86 2.51 -7.58 7.57
N GLN A 87 1.88 -7.95 8.69
CA GLN A 87 2.12 -7.30 9.98
C GLN A 87 3.57 -7.45 10.44
N GLY A 88 4.16 -8.65 10.36
CA GLY A 88 5.54 -8.89 10.78
C GLY A 88 6.56 -8.11 9.94
N LEU A 89 6.31 -7.96 8.64
CA LEU A 89 7.12 -7.10 7.77
C LEU A 89 7.04 -5.64 8.17
N VAL A 90 5.83 -5.14 8.48
CA VAL A 90 5.65 -3.74 8.87
C VAL A 90 6.24 -3.45 10.26
N GLU A 91 6.08 -4.35 11.22
CA GLU A 91 6.73 -4.22 12.54
C GLU A 91 8.26 -4.23 12.40
N TYR A 92 8.81 -5.15 11.59
CA TYR A 92 10.23 -5.16 11.28
C TYR A 92 10.68 -3.83 10.65
N ASP A 93 9.92 -3.31 9.68
CA ASP A 93 10.21 -2.05 9.03
C ASP A 93 10.14 -0.87 10.01
N PHE A 94 9.18 -0.86 10.95
CA PHE A 94 9.05 0.18 11.98
C PHE A 94 10.24 0.18 12.94
N GLN A 95 10.59 -1.00 13.48
CA GLN A 95 11.76 -1.16 14.34
C GLN A 95 13.05 -0.81 13.61
N THR A 96 13.15 -1.22 12.34
CA THR A 96 14.29 -0.89 11.48
C THR A 96 14.35 0.60 11.19
N ALA A 97 13.23 1.27 10.94
CA ALA A 97 13.17 2.72 10.73
C ALA A 97 13.60 3.50 11.97
N LEU A 98 13.19 3.07 13.16
CA LEU A 98 13.68 3.63 14.43
C LEU A 98 15.19 3.46 14.56
N TRP A 99 15.70 2.25 14.29
CA TRP A 99 17.14 1.99 14.34
C TRP A 99 17.93 2.84 13.32
N LEU A 100 17.45 2.90 12.07
CA LEU A 100 18.08 3.68 10.99
C LEU A 100 18.03 5.19 11.25
N ARG A 101 16.99 5.69 11.93
CA ARG A 101 16.93 7.09 12.36
C ARG A 101 18.08 7.43 13.32
N GLU A 102 18.39 6.52 14.24
CA GLU A 102 19.47 6.70 15.22
C GLU A 102 20.87 6.48 14.62
N HIS A 103 21.00 5.54 13.69
CA HIS A 103 22.30 5.05 13.20
C HIS A 103 22.63 5.47 11.76
N GLY A 104 21.69 6.13 11.07
CA GLY A 104 21.79 6.56 9.68
C GLY A 104 21.45 5.44 8.68
N GLY A 105 20.61 5.77 7.70
CA GLY A 105 20.34 4.95 6.51
C GLY A 105 18.99 5.30 5.88
N GLU A 106 18.90 5.24 4.55
CA GLU A 106 17.87 5.96 3.81
C GLU A 106 16.72 5.09 3.27
N TRP A 107 16.85 3.77 3.36
CA TRP A 107 16.14 2.86 2.46
C TRP A 107 14.61 2.83 2.64
N LEU A 108 14.08 2.95 3.86
CA LEU A 108 12.65 2.75 4.10
C LEU A 108 11.75 3.84 3.46
N LEU A 109 12.32 4.98 3.05
CA LEU A 109 11.57 6.18 2.61
C LEU A 109 12.28 6.95 1.49
N GLU A 110 13.00 6.28 0.58
CA GLU A 110 13.88 6.92 -0.43
C GLU A 110 13.15 7.80 -1.45
N TYR A 111 11.86 7.56 -1.71
CA TYR A 111 11.10 8.29 -2.74
C TYR A 111 9.81 8.87 -2.18
N LEU A 112 9.92 10.05 -1.56
CA LEU A 112 8.77 10.84 -1.16
C LEU A 112 8.35 11.84 -2.24
N PRO A 113 7.05 12.07 -2.44
CA PRO A 113 6.59 13.17 -3.27
C PRO A 113 7.10 14.50 -2.72
N ARG A 114 7.42 15.44 -3.62
CA ARG A 114 7.93 16.78 -3.26
C ARG A 114 7.05 17.60 -2.30
N TRP A 115 5.81 17.18 -2.10
CA TRP A 115 4.83 17.83 -1.22
C TRP A 115 4.84 17.28 0.20
N ALA A 116 5.52 16.17 0.45
CA ALA A 116 5.74 15.66 1.79
C ALA A 116 6.86 16.51 2.43
N LEU A 117 6.46 17.51 3.22
CA LEU A 117 7.34 18.57 3.72
C LEU A 117 8.05 18.16 5.01
N ALA A 118 7.43 17.31 5.83
CA ALA A 118 8.07 16.78 7.03
C ALA A 118 9.32 15.98 6.67
N HIS A 119 10.28 15.92 7.59
CA HIS A 119 11.45 15.09 7.39
C HIS A 119 11.02 13.61 7.45
N ARG A 120 11.53 12.81 6.51
CA ARG A 120 11.16 11.39 6.32
C ARG A 120 11.23 10.56 7.61
N SER A 121 12.25 10.77 8.43
CA SER A 121 12.42 10.05 9.70
C SER A 121 11.36 10.33 10.76
N ASP A 122 10.50 11.32 10.53
CA ASP A 122 9.58 11.82 11.54
C ASP A 122 8.14 11.39 11.25
N PHE A 123 7.85 10.79 10.09
CA PHE A 123 6.47 10.50 9.65
C PHE A 123 5.70 9.59 10.60
N PHE A 124 6.39 8.65 11.21
CA PHE A 124 5.85 7.67 12.14
C PHE A 124 6.07 8.07 13.61
N LEU A 125 6.53 9.31 13.86
CA LEU A 125 6.69 9.86 15.20
C LEU A 125 5.57 10.84 15.52
N PRO A 126 5.18 11.01 16.79
CA PRO A 126 4.20 12.02 17.20
C PRO A 126 4.50 13.40 16.60
N ALA A 127 3.45 14.13 16.19
CA ALA A 127 3.62 15.52 15.79
C ALA A 127 3.96 16.39 17.02
N PRO A 128 4.75 17.46 16.86
CA PRO A 128 4.82 18.50 17.88
C PRO A 128 3.43 19.05 18.16
N ALA A 129 3.15 19.41 19.41
CA ALA A 129 1.87 20.01 19.80
C ALA A 129 1.57 21.24 18.92
N ALA A 130 0.36 21.29 18.36
CA ALA A 130 -0.07 22.40 17.53
C ALA A 130 -0.25 23.68 18.38
N GLU A 131 0.17 24.83 17.84
CA GLU A 131 0.01 26.14 18.51
C GLU A 131 -1.44 26.63 18.52
N GLN A 132 -2.30 26.11 17.64
CA GLN A 132 -3.71 26.46 17.52
C GLN A 132 -4.58 25.22 17.63
N PRO A 133 -5.72 25.30 18.36
CA PRO A 133 -6.67 24.21 18.40
C PRO A 133 -7.20 23.95 16.98
N PRO A 134 -7.30 22.68 16.56
CA PRO A 134 -7.67 22.34 15.21
C PRO A 134 -9.12 22.72 14.91
N ALA A 135 -9.38 23.16 13.68
CA ALA A 135 -10.73 23.42 13.23
C ALA A 135 -11.53 22.11 13.20
N GLN A 136 -12.65 22.08 13.92
CA GLN A 136 -13.57 20.94 13.89
C GLN A 136 -14.38 20.98 12.59
N LEU A 137 -14.33 19.89 11.83
CA LEU A 137 -15.16 19.72 10.66
C LEU A 137 -16.54 19.21 11.06
N ALA A 138 -17.57 19.87 10.55
CA ALA A 138 -18.94 19.41 10.66
C ALA A 138 -19.20 18.28 9.66
N VAL A 139 -18.51 17.14 9.78
CA VAL A 139 -18.83 15.95 8.98
C VAL A 139 -19.98 15.21 9.66
N GLU A 140 -21.11 15.13 8.97
CA GLU A 140 -22.29 14.43 9.46
C GLU A 140 -22.19 12.94 9.19
N ARG A 141 -21.77 12.55 7.98
CA ARG A 141 -21.67 11.15 7.58
C ARG A 141 -20.66 10.94 6.47
N VAL A 142 -19.94 9.82 6.52
CA VAL A 142 -19.17 9.28 5.39
C VAL A 142 -19.63 7.85 5.16
N THR A 143 -19.88 7.49 3.91
CA THR A 143 -20.25 6.13 3.52
C THR A 143 -19.31 5.66 2.41
N VAL A 144 -18.54 4.61 2.70
CA VAL A 144 -17.56 4.04 1.76
C VAL A 144 -18.26 2.97 0.91
N HIS A 145 -18.53 3.28 -0.36
CA HIS A 145 -19.19 2.33 -1.28
C HIS A 145 -18.22 1.30 -1.85
N SER A 146 -16.99 1.73 -2.14
CA SER A 146 -15.91 0.84 -2.60
C SER A 146 -14.55 1.43 -2.30
N HIS A 147 -13.63 0.58 -1.85
CA HIS A 147 -12.23 0.93 -1.59
C HIS A 147 -11.29 0.06 -2.43
N ARG A 148 -10.35 0.71 -3.15
CA ARG A 148 -9.26 0.09 -3.91
C ARG A 148 -7.97 0.88 -3.71
N PRO A 149 -6.79 0.25 -3.85
CA PRO A 149 -5.52 0.96 -3.78
C PRO A 149 -5.42 2.16 -4.74
N LEU A 150 -6.06 2.08 -5.91
CA LEU A 150 -6.03 3.11 -6.96
C LEU A 150 -7.38 3.76 -7.25
N ALA A 151 -8.44 3.45 -6.49
CA ALA A 151 -9.75 4.05 -6.68
C ALA A 151 -10.61 3.99 -5.42
N GLU A 152 -11.49 4.95 -5.23
CA GLU A 152 -12.44 4.95 -4.12
C GLU A 152 -13.74 5.61 -4.55
N ASP A 153 -14.88 5.13 -4.03
CA ASP A 153 -16.20 5.73 -4.24
C ASP A 153 -16.86 5.87 -2.88
N LEU A 154 -17.24 7.10 -2.54
CA LEU A 154 -17.75 7.44 -1.23
C LEU A 154 -18.81 8.53 -1.32
N THR A 155 -19.74 8.54 -0.38
CA THR A 155 -20.68 9.65 -0.15
C THR A 155 -20.30 10.35 1.14
N VAL A 156 -20.17 11.68 1.09
CA VAL A 156 -19.91 12.53 2.26
C VAL A 156 -21.06 13.50 2.45
N ILE A 157 -21.49 13.69 3.70
CA ILE A 157 -22.43 14.73 4.11
C ILE A 157 -21.70 15.68 5.06
N LEU A 158 -21.57 16.94 4.65
CA LEU A 158 -20.93 18.00 5.42
C LEU A 158 -21.94 19.07 5.83
N GLY A 159 -21.96 19.44 7.10
CA GLY A 159 -22.70 20.58 7.64
C GLY A 159 -22.03 21.94 7.35
N SER A 160 -20.75 21.95 7.02
CA SER A 160 -19.99 23.16 6.64
C SER A 160 -18.94 22.84 5.56
N PRO A 161 -18.53 23.81 4.73
CA PRO A 161 -17.44 23.59 3.77
C PRO A 161 -16.14 23.17 4.46
N GLY A 162 -15.38 22.27 3.85
CA GLY A 162 -14.11 21.79 4.39
C GLY A 162 -13.44 20.71 3.54
N PRO A 163 -12.21 20.32 3.90
CA PRO A 163 -11.48 19.31 3.15
C PRO A 163 -11.95 17.89 3.49
N LEU A 164 -11.99 17.03 2.48
CA LEU A 164 -11.87 15.59 2.63
C LEU A 164 -10.42 15.21 2.28
N VAL A 165 -9.74 14.56 3.21
CA VAL A 165 -8.33 14.17 3.08
C VAL A 165 -8.25 12.66 3.10
N TRP A 166 -7.42 12.07 2.25
CA TRP A 166 -7.13 10.64 2.28
C TRP A 166 -5.78 10.43 2.95
N HIS A 167 -5.64 9.43 3.82
CA HIS A 167 -4.34 9.01 4.37
C HIS A 167 -3.46 8.34 3.29
N ARG A 168 -3.07 9.14 2.30
CA ARG A 168 -2.35 8.77 1.10
C ARG A 168 -1.66 10.01 0.54
N PHE A 169 -0.40 9.88 0.12
CA PHE A 169 0.31 11.01 -0.46
C PHE A 169 -0.34 11.55 -1.73
N TYR A 170 -0.34 12.87 -1.84
CA TYR A 170 -0.68 13.55 -3.07
C TYR A 170 0.35 13.26 -4.18
N PHE A 171 -0.16 13.02 -5.38
CA PHE A 171 0.62 12.82 -6.58
C PHE A 171 -0.21 13.23 -7.81
N PRO A 172 0.38 13.83 -8.88
CA PRO A 172 -0.38 14.37 -10.03
C PRO A 172 -1.22 13.36 -10.84
N GLY A 173 -1.12 12.06 -10.54
CA GLY A 173 -1.94 11.02 -11.17
C GLY A 173 -3.34 10.88 -10.57
N TRP A 174 -3.57 11.41 -9.37
CA TRP A 174 -4.88 11.36 -8.72
C TRP A 174 -5.87 12.29 -9.40
N ARG A 175 -7.08 11.77 -9.65
CA ARG A 175 -8.21 12.51 -10.20
C ARG A 175 -9.40 12.32 -9.26
N VAL A 176 -9.98 13.43 -8.84
CA VAL A 176 -11.17 13.46 -7.98
C VAL A 176 -12.32 14.01 -8.79
N THR A 177 -13.47 13.35 -8.70
CA THR A 177 -14.74 13.89 -9.21
C THR A 177 -15.73 14.02 -8.07
N VAL A 178 -16.37 15.18 -7.97
CA VAL A 178 -17.43 15.49 -7.00
C VAL A 178 -18.72 15.69 -7.80
N ASP A 179 -19.72 14.87 -7.51
CA ASP A 179 -21.02 14.86 -8.21
C ASP A 179 -20.88 14.77 -9.74
N GLY A 180 -19.93 13.95 -10.19
CA GLY A 180 -19.61 13.74 -11.60
C GLY A 180 -18.82 14.86 -12.28
N ARG A 181 -18.46 15.94 -11.57
CA ARG A 181 -17.61 17.02 -12.09
C ARG A 181 -16.19 16.88 -11.56
N ALA A 182 -15.19 17.19 -12.38
CA ALA A 182 -13.80 17.19 -11.93
C ALA A 182 -13.61 18.23 -10.82
N ALA A 183 -12.97 17.81 -9.73
CA ALA A 183 -12.56 18.67 -8.63
C ALA A 183 -11.03 18.72 -8.56
N GLU A 184 -10.50 19.83 -8.06
CA GLU A 184 -9.07 20.03 -7.91
C GLU A 184 -8.55 19.19 -6.73
N ALA A 185 -7.68 18.23 -7.03
CA ALA A 185 -6.93 17.50 -6.02
C ALA A 185 -5.70 18.33 -5.62
N ARG A 186 -5.44 18.44 -4.33
CA ARG A 186 -4.32 19.23 -3.80
C ARG A 186 -3.63 18.50 -2.64
N PRO A 187 -2.34 18.80 -2.36
CA PRO A 187 -1.69 18.35 -1.15
C PRO A 187 -2.27 19.08 0.08
N GLU A 188 -2.28 18.39 1.23
CA GLU A 188 -2.73 18.90 2.53
C GLU A 188 -1.78 18.46 3.65
N GLY A 189 -1.57 19.34 4.63
CA GLY A 189 -0.74 19.07 5.80
C GLY A 189 0.76 18.84 5.53
N PRO A 190 1.54 18.59 6.60
CA PRO A 190 2.99 18.40 6.52
C PRO A 190 3.40 17.10 5.82
N LEU A 191 2.52 16.10 5.80
CA LEU A 191 2.73 14.85 5.07
C LEU A 191 2.42 14.99 3.56
N GLY A 192 1.81 16.09 3.11
CA GLY A 192 1.44 16.28 1.71
C GLY A 192 0.41 15.26 1.24
N LEU A 193 -0.61 15.02 2.07
CA LEU A 193 -1.68 14.06 1.79
C LEU A 193 -2.61 14.57 0.68
N LEU A 194 -3.25 13.65 -0.03
CA LEU A 194 -4.24 13.97 -1.03
C LEU A 194 -5.50 14.54 -0.38
N ALA A 195 -5.97 15.69 -0.86
CA ALA A 195 -7.20 16.32 -0.39
C ALA A 195 -8.04 16.92 -1.53
N VAL A 196 -9.32 17.11 -1.25
CA VAL A 196 -10.28 17.88 -2.06
C VAL A 196 -11.14 18.75 -1.14
N ASP A 197 -11.40 19.99 -1.54
CA ASP A 197 -12.35 20.85 -0.83
C ASP A 197 -13.79 20.55 -1.26
N LEU A 198 -14.66 20.35 -0.29
CA LEU A 198 -16.07 20.08 -0.49
C LEU A 198 -16.92 21.22 0.09
N PRO A 199 -17.97 21.68 -0.63
CA PRO A 199 -18.96 22.58 -0.02
C PRO A 199 -19.81 21.83 1.01
N ALA A 200 -20.63 22.59 1.75
CA ALA A 200 -21.63 21.97 2.62
C ALA A 200 -22.71 21.27 1.78
N GLY A 201 -23.18 20.12 2.26
CA GLY A 201 -24.17 19.29 1.60
C GLY A 201 -23.74 17.83 1.46
N GLU A 202 -24.56 17.07 0.74
CA GLU A 202 -24.29 15.68 0.35
C GLU A 202 -23.57 15.65 -0.99
N HIS A 203 -22.45 14.95 -1.05
CA HIS A 203 -21.60 14.84 -2.23
C HIS A 203 -21.19 13.39 -2.48
N ARG A 204 -21.29 12.96 -3.74
CA ARG A 204 -20.65 11.72 -4.19
C ARG A 204 -19.25 12.03 -4.70
N VAL A 205 -18.25 11.48 -4.04
CA VAL A 205 -16.85 11.69 -4.37
C VAL A 205 -16.26 10.40 -4.93
N GLN A 206 -15.61 10.50 -6.07
CA GLN A 206 -14.92 9.37 -6.69
C GLN A 206 -13.46 9.73 -6.91
N LEU A 207 -12.58 8.93 -6.34
CA LEU A 207 -11.14 9.02 -6.50
C LEU A 207 -10.68 7.96 -7.50
N ARG A 208 -9.83 8.33 -8.46
CA ARG A 208 -9.17 7.38 -9.36
C ARG A 208 -7.74 7.80 -9.65
N TYR A 209 -6.82 6.84 -9.68
CA TYR A 209 -5.49 7.05 -10.20
C TYR A 209 -5.47 6.88 -11.72
N GLY A 210 -4.92 7.87 -12.42
CA GLY A 210 -4.76 7.86 -13.86
C GLY A 210 -3.30 7.98 -14.29
N LEU A 211 -3.08 7.92 -15.61
CA LEU A 211 -1.79 8.22 -16.20
C LEU A 211 -1.43 9.69 -15.98
N THR A 212 -0.19 9.95 -15.55
CA THR A 212 0.40 11.28 -15.50
C THR A 212 0.87 11.72 -16.89
N SER A 213 1.13 13.01 -17.08
CA SER A 213 1.72 13.52 -18.32
C SER A 213 3.07 12.86 -18.62
N ALA A 214 3.91 12.68 -17.60
CA ALA A 214 5.20 12.01 -17.74
C ALA A 214 5.04 10.53 -18.15
N ALA A 215 4.13 9.79 -17.50
CA ALA A 215 3.84 8.40 -17.87
C ALA A 215 3.28 8.30 -19.29
N THR A 216 2.44 9.26 -19.70
CA THR A 216 1.87 9.32 -21.06
C THR A 216 2.96 9.56 -22.10
N VAL A 217 3.85 10.54 -21.90
CA VAL A 217 4.99 10.80 -22.79
C VAL A 217 5.93 9.60 -22.85
N GLY A 218 6.25 9.00 -21.70
CA GLY A 218 7.06 7.78 -21.64
C GLY A 218 6.46 6.64 -22.45
N ALA A 219 5.16 6.38 -22.27
CA ALA A 219 4.45 5.35 -23.03
C ALA A 219 4.46 5.63 -24.54
N LEU A 220 4.24 6.89 -24.96
CA LEU A 220 4.29 7.28 -26.38
C LEU A 220 5.69 7.09 -26.98
N LEU A 221 6.75 7.46 -26.25
CA LEU A 221 8.13 7.25 -26.68
C LEU A 221 8.48 5.76 -26.79
N SER A 222 8.03 4.94 -25.84
CA SER A 222 8.21 3.48 -25.90
C SER A 222 7.48 2.87 -27.09
N LEU A 223 6.24 3.28 -27.37
CA LEU A 223 5.47 2.83 -28.54
C LEU A 223 6.14 3.25 -29.85
N LEU A 224 6.64 4.49 -29.92
CA LEU A 224 7.40 4.97 -31.07
C LEU A 224 8.68 4.16 -31.28
N GLY A 225 9.46 3.91 -30.22
CA GLY A 225 10.67 3.09 -30.29
C GLY A 225 10.39 1.66 -30.77
N LEU A 226 9.29 1.06 -30.31
CA LEU A 226 8.85 -0.25 -30.79
C LEU A 226 8.48 -0.21 -32.27
N ALA A 227 7.71 0.79 -32.70
CA ALA A 227 7.30 0.95 -34.10
C ALA A 227 8.51 1.13 -35.04
N VAL A 228 9.49 1.95 -34.63
CA VAL A 228 10.77 2.12 -35.37
C VAL A 228 11.52 0.80 -35.47
N THR A 229 11.63 0.05 -34.37
CA THR A 229 12.31 -1.26 -34.35
C THR A 229 11.65 -2.25 -35.31
N VAL A 230 10.32 -2.35 -35.29
CA VAL A 230 9.56 -3.22 -36.21
C VAL A 230 9.72 -2.76 -37.66
N GLY A 231 9.67 -1.45 -37.91
CA GLY A 231 9.87 -0.87 -39.24
C GLY A 231 11.25 -1.18 -39.81
N LEU A 232 12.31 -1.01 -39.01
CA LEU A 232 13.68 -1.35 -39.40
C LEU A 232 13.84 -2.84 -39.72
N ALA A 233 13.28 -3.73 -38.88
CA ALA A 233 13.32 -5.18 -39.12
C ALA A 233 12.60 -5.57 -40.43
N ALA A 234 11.49 -4.89 -40.76
CA ALA A 234 10.77 -5.10 -42.01
C ALA A 234 11.56 -4.61 -43.24
N VAL A 235 12.18 -3.43 -43.16
CA VAL A 235 12.99 -2.84 -44.25
C VAL A 235 14.27 -3.64 -44.50
N ALA A 236 14.95 -4.08 -43.44
CA ALA A 236 16.16 -4.91 -43.53
C ALA A 236 15.89 -6.30 -44.15
N ARG A 237 14.62 -6.66 -44.43
CA ARG A 237 14.19 -8.01 -44.83
C ARG A 237 14.69 -9.12 -43.90
N SER A 238 15.12 -8.76 -42.68
CA SER A 238 15.36 -9.71 -41.61
C SER A 238 14.05 -10.37 -41.26
N ARG A 239 14.07 -11.65 -40.86
CA ARG A 239 12.86 -12.28 -40.33
C ARG A 239 12.41 -11.45 -39.13
N LEU A 240 11.20 -10.87 -39.20
CA LEU A 240 10.58 -10.17 -38.08
C LEU A 240 10.76 -11.04 -36.82
N PRO A 241 11.09 -10.52 -35.64
CA PRO A 241 11.28 -11.37 -34.47
C PRO A 241 9.92 -11.80 -33.90
N TRP A 242 9.15 -12.59 -34.65
CA TRP A 242 7.87 -13.15 -34.21
C TRP A 242 7.96 -13.84 -32.84
N PRO A 243 9.07 -14.51 -32.45
CA PRO A 243 9.23 -15.01 -31.09
C PRO A 243 9.25 -13.90 -30.03
N LEU A 244 9.96 -12.78 -30.28
CA LEU A 244 10.01 -11.65 -29.34
C LEU A 244 8.68 -10.91 -29.27
N LEU A 245 7.98 -10.76 -30.40
CA LEU A 245 6.62 -10.21 -30.43
C LEU A 245 5.63 -11.11 -29.68
N GLY A 246 5.76 -12.44 -29.82
CA GLY A 246 4.98 -13.42 -29.07
C GLY A 246 5.25 -13.35 -27.57
N VAL A 247 6.52 -13.23 -27.14
CA VAL A 247 6.90 -13.05 -25.73
C VAL A 247 6.39 -11.72 -25.19
N ALA A 248 6.49 -10.63 -25.96
CA ALA A 248 5.96 -9.33 -25.57
C ALA A 248 4.44 -9.34 -25.45
N ALA A 249 3.73 -9.95 -26.41
CA ALA A 249 2.27 -10.10 -26.36
C ALA A 249 1.83 -10.98 -25.19
N LEU A 250 2.54 -12.09 -24.92
CA LEU A 250 2.30 -12.92 -23.75
C LEU A 250 2.56 -12.16 -22.45
N GLY A 251 3.64 -11.39 -22.37
CA GLY A 251 3.95 -10.53 -21.24
C GLY A 251 2.84 -9.50 -20.98
N LEU A 252 2.39 -8.80 -22.01
CA LEU A 252 1.25 -7.87 -21.93
C LEU A 252 -0.04 -8.58 -21.51
N ALA A 253 -0.32 -9.76 -22.07
CA ALA A 253 -1.51 -10.54 -21.71
C ALA A 253 -1.46 -11.02 -20.25
N LEU A 254 -0.30 -11.41 -19.75
CA LEU A 254 -0.10 -11.80 -18.34
C LEU A 254 -0.27 -10.60 -17.40
N VAL A 255 0.26 -9.42 -17.76
CA VAL A 255 0.08 -8.17 -17.01
C VAL A 255 -1.40 -7.75 -16.99
N ALA A 256 -2.07 -7.76 -18.14
CA ALA A 256 -3.49 -7.42 -18.26
C ALA A 256 -4.38 -8.43 -17.52
N GLY A 257 -4.08 -9.72 -17.63
CA GLY A 257 -4.79 -10.79 -16.93
C GLY A 257 -4.65 -10.68 -15.41
N ARG A 258 -3.45 -10.37 -14.90
CA ARG A 258 -3.27 -10.10 -13.47
C ARG A 258 -4.01 -8.85 -13.00
N ALA A 259 -3.94 -7.75 -13.76
CA ALA A 259 -4.69 -6.54 -13.42
C ALA A 259 -6.21 -6.77 -13.33
N HIS A 260 -6.74 -7.74 -14.09
CA HIS A 260 -8.15 -8.13 -14.04
C HIS A 260 -8.49 -9.10 -12.89
N ALA A 261 -7.53 -9.93 -12.47
CA ALA A 261 -7.75 -11.01 -11.51
C ALA A 261 -7.70 -10.61 -10.03
N TYR A 262 -7.31 -9.37 -9.68
CA TYR A 262 -7.40 -8.90 -8.30
C TYR A 262 -8.86 -8.53 -7.98
N PRO A 263 -9.59 -9.34 -7.17
CA PRO A 263 -10.91 -8.97 -6.72
C PRO A 263 -10.76 -7.69 -5.90
N THR A 264 -11.28 -6.60 -6.44
CA THR A 264 -10.91 -5.24 -6.00
C THR A 264 -12.08 -4.54 -5.32
N THR A 265 -13.15 -5.24 -4.95
CA THR A 265 -14.25 -4.65 -4.18
C THR A 265 -14.59 -5.60 -3.07
N GLN A 266 -14.13 -5.25 -1.88
CA GLN A 266 -14.66 -5.81 -0.65
C GLN A 266 -15.74 -4.86 -0.15
N ASN A 267 -16.89 -5.43 0.25
CA ASN A 267 -17.99 -4.66 0.77
C ASN A 267 -17.63 -4.22 2.18
N SER A 268 -17.61 -2.91 2.42
CA SER A 268 -17.53 -2.38 3.78
C SER A 268 -18.92 -2.37 4.41
N SER A 269 -18.97 -2.51 5.73
CA SER A 269 -20.16 -2.30 6.53
C SER A 269 -20.08 -0.91 7.14
N ALA A 270 -21.09 -0.08 6.92
CA ALA A 270 -21.18 1.24 7.53
C ALA A 270 -21.35 1.12 9.04
N ILE A 271 -20.71 2.02 9.77
CA ILE A 271 -20.85 2.17 11.22
C ILE A 271 -20.75 3.65 11.56
N ASP A 272 -21.53 4.13 12.52
CA ASP A 272 -21.46 5.52 12.96
C ASP A 272 -21.13 5.55 14.45
N ALA A 273 -19.83 5.57 14.76
CA ALA A 273 -19.35 5.62 16.12
C ALA A 273 -18.36 6.76 16.31
N THR A 274 -18.70 7.74 17.14
CA THR A 274 -17.81 8.85 17.52
C THR A 274 -17.05 8.48 18.79
N LEU A 275 -15.73 8.68 18.78
CA LEU A 275 -14.82 8.39 19.87
C LEU A 275 -14.20 9.70 20.36
N GLY A 276 -14.45 10.06 21.61
CA GLY A 276 -14.08 11.38 22.13
C GLY A 276 -14.76 12.49 21.34
N GLU A 277 -14.01 13.55 21.05
CA GLU A 277 -14.48 14.70 20.25
C GLU A 277 -13.86 14.75 18.85
N SER A 278 -12.80 13.97 18.62
CA SER A 278 -11.90 14.15 17.48
C SER A 278 -12.03 13.10 16.39
N LEU A 279 -12.67 11.96 16.66
CA LEU A 279 -12.57 10.78 15.80
C LEU A 279 -13.92 10.11 15.59
N ARG A 280 -14.11 9.54 14.41
CA ARG A 280 -15.29 8.74 14.08
C ARG A 280 -14.89 7.49 13.31
N LEU A 281 -15.37 6.32 13.74
CA LEU A 281 -15.35 5.11 12.93
C LEU A 281 -16.55 5.17 11.97
N VAL A 282 -16.29 5.18 10.66
CA VAL A 282 -17.33 5.38 9.62
C VAL A 282 -17.67 4.11 8.85
N ALA A 283 -16.75 3.15 8.81
CA ALA A 283 -16.97 1.84 8.22
C ALA A 283 -15.99 0.82 8.81
N TYR A 284 -16.30 -0.45 8.62
CA TYR A 284 -15.36 -1.54 8.86
C TYR A 284 -15.50 -2.63 7.80
N GLN A 285 -14.52 -3.51 7.77
CA GLN A 285 -14.54 -4.73 6.99
C GLN A 285 -13.85 -5.84 7.78
N ALA A 286 -14.34 -7.07 7.67
CA ALA A 286 -13.71 -8.25 8.26
C ALA A 286 -13.61 -9.35 7.20
N GLU A 287 -12.41 -9.91 7.01
CA GLU A 287 -12.14 -10.95 6.02
C GLU A 287 -11.18 -12.02 6.56
N GLN A 288 -11.57 -13.29 6.43
CA GLN A 288 -10.70 -14.40 6.78
C GLN A 288 -9.62 -14.61 5.70
N GLN A 289 -8.35 -14.49 6.09
CA GLN A 289 -7.18 -14.78 5.26
C GLN A 289 -6.37 -15.92 5.87
N GLY A 290 -6.61 -17.14 5.36
CA GLY A 290 -5.99 -18.34 5.93
C GLY A 290 -6.36 -18.51 7.40
N ALA A 291 -5.36 -18.50 8.28
CA ALA A 291 -5.52 -18.66 9.73
C ALA A 291 -5.83 -17.36 10.48
N GLN A 292 -5.84 -16.20 9.82
CA GLN A 292 -6.06 -14.90 10.45
C GLN A 292 -7.33 -14.23 9.93
N LEU A 293 -7.98 -13.46 10.79
CA LEU A 293 -9.01 -12.50 10.43
C LEU A 293 -8.34 -11.12 10.24
N GLU A 294 -8.41 -10.56 9.05
CA GLU A 294 -8.09 -9.14 8.81
C GLU A 294 -9.34 -8.31 9.08
N VAL A 295 -9.25 -7.41 10.07
CA VAL A 295 -10.24 -6.39 10.35
C VAL A 295 -9.69 -5.05 9.89
N THR A 296 -10.35 -4.44 8.89
CA THR A 296 -10.04 -3.10 8.41
C THR A 296 -11.03 -2.10 9.00
N LEU A 297 -10.54 -1.05 9.64
CA LEU A 297 -11.29 0.04 10.23
C LEU A 297 -11.09 1.31 9.40
N TYR A 298 -12.17 2.04 9.15
CA TYR A 298 -12.14 3.31 8.41
C TYR A 298 -12.40 4.44 9.41
N TRP A 299 -11.33 5.15 9.76
CA TRP A 299 -11.36 6.24 10.72
C TRP A 299 -11.44 7.58 10.00
N LEU A 300 -12.30 8.47 10.49
CA LEU A 300 -12.38 9.86 10.08
C LEU A 300 -11.93 10.76 11.24
N ALA A 301 -10.94 11.60 10.98
CA ALA A 301 -10.57 12.70 11.87
C ALA A 301 -11.58 13.85 11.73
N LEU A 302 -12.36 14.12 12.78
CA LEU A 302 -13.26 15.28 12.86
C LEU A 302 -12.48 16.57 13.12
N GLN A 303 -11.38 16.46 13.86
CA GLN A 303 -10.36 17.50 14.07
C GLN A 303 -9.02 16.80 14.27
N SER A 304 -7.90 17.52 14.22
CA SER A 304 -6.60 16.92 14.55
C SER A 304 -6.58 16.44 16.01
N PRO A 305 -6.27 15.17 16.26
CA PRO A 305 -6.02 14.68 17.62
C PRO A 305 -4.86 15.45 18.28
N ASP A 306 -5.02 15.79 19.56
CA ASP A 306 -4.02 16.50 20.37
C ASP A 306 -3.05 15.56 21.10
N GLN A 307 -3.34 14.26 21.06
CA GLN A 307 -2.53 13.20 21.64
C GLN A 307 -2.60 11.93 20.78
N ASP A 308 -1.61 11.04 20.99
CA ASP A 308 -1.59 9.77 20.29
C ASP A 308 -2.48 8.74 20.98
N TYR A 309 -3.31 8.10 20.18
CA TYR A 309 -4.17 7.01 20.59
C TYR A 309 -3.66 5.68 20.05
N ARG A 310 -3.92 4.62 20.80
CA ARG A 310 -3.78 3.25 20.31
C ARG A 310 -5.16 2.69 20.00
N VAL A 311 -5.27 2.04 18.85
CA VAL A 311 -6.48 1.34 18.42
C VAL A 311 -6.41 -0.09 18.91
N PHE A 312 -7.50 -0.57 19.49
CA PHE A 312 -7.68 -1.99 19.78
C PHE A 312 -8.74 -2.60 18.88
N VAL A 313 -8.56 -3.87 18.55
CA VAL A 313 -9.61 -4.76 18.05
C VAL A 313 -9.65 -5.99 18.92
N HIS A 314 -10.80 -6.26 19.50
CA HIS A 314 -11.04 -7.32 20.48
C HIS A 314 -12.05 -8.32 19.93
N ALA A 315 -11.71 -9.61 19.98
CA ALA A 315 -12.63 -10.70 19.70
C ALA A 315 -13.04 -11.38 21.00
N VAL A 316 -14.32 -11.28 21.33
CA VAL A 316 -14.89 -11.72 22.61
C VAL A 316 -15.84 -12.89 22.37
N GLY A 317 -15.69 -13.97 23.14
CA GLY A 317 -16.60 -15.12 23.11
C GLY A 317 -17.98 -14.81 23.69
N ASP A 318 -18.93 -15.74 23.50
CA ASP A 318 -20.29 -15.60 24.06
C ASP A 318 -20.32 -15.63 25.60
N ASP A 319 -19.29 -16.19 26.23
CA ASP A 319 -19.04 -16.21 27.67
C ASP A 319 -18.39 -14.92 28.21
N GLY A 320 -18.04 -13.99 27.32
CA GLY A 320 -17.35 -12.74 27.65
C GLY A 320 -15.84 -12.86 27.74
N GLU A 321 -15.25 -14.03 27.44
CA GLU A 321 -13.79 -14.21 27.43
C GLU A 321 -13.16 -13.50 26.22
N MET A 322 -12.00 -12.85 26.43
CA MET A 322 -11.21 -12.30 25.33
C MET A 322 -10.46 -13.43 24.63
N LEU A 323 -10.91 -13.82 23.44
CA LEU A 323 -10.36 -14.94 22.69
C LEU A 323 -9.16 -14.53 21.81
N ALA A 324 -9.17 -13.30 21.32
CA ALA A 324 -8.04 -12.70 20.58
C ALA A 324 -8.13 -11.17 20.65
N GLN A 325 -6.99 -10.51 20.49
CA GLN A 325 -6.91 -9.05 20.43
C GLN A 325 -5.74 -8.59 19.55
N HIS A 326 -5.84 -7.35 19.06
CA HIS A 326 -4.75 -6.65 18.39
C HIS A 326 -4.78 -5.16 18.73
N ASP A 327 -3.70 -4.67 19.33
CA ASP A 327 -3.57 -3.31 19.86
C ASP A 327 -2.36 -2.62 19.23
N GLY A 328 -2.59 -1.48 18.59
CA GLY A 328 -1.64 -0.87 17.68
C GLY A 328 -1.75 0.65 17.62
N GLN A 329 -0.68 1.34 17.25
CA GLN A 329 -0.86 2.65 16.61
C GLN A 329 -1.52 2.42 15.25
N PRO A 330 -2.41 3.33 14.80
CA PRO A 330 -3.01 3.20 13.49
C PRO A 330 -1.99 3.10 12.37
N GLY A 331 -2.40 2.48 11.26
CA GLY A 331 -1.54 2.35 10.09
C GLY A 331 -0.38 1.39 10.33
N LEU A 332 -0.60 0.36 11.14
CA LEU A 332 0.39 -0.65 11.49
C LEU A 332 1.66 -0.01 12.09
N GLU A 333 1.51 0.84 13.11
CA GLU A 333 2.58 1.62 13.76
C GLU A 333 3.12 2.84 13.01
N PHE A 334 2.71 3.11 11.77
CA PHE A 334 3.27 4.22 10.99
C PHE A 334 2.45 5.52 11.00
N SER A 335 1.28 5.55 11.65
CA SER A 335 0.37 6.70 11.60
C SER A 335 -0.05 7.16 13.01
N PRO A 336 0.84 7.86 13.73
CA PRO A 336 0.49 8.49 15.01
C PRO A 336 -0.66 9.48 14.83
N THR A 337 -1.69 9.41 15.67
CA THR A 337 -2.93 10.18 15.49
C THR A 337 -2.72 11.68 15.62
N THR A 338 -1.68 12.14 16.34
CA THR A 338 -1.29 13.56 16.39
C THR A 338 -0.89 14.15 15.04
N ARG A 339 -0.58 13.32 14.04
CA ARG A 339 -0.30 13.77 12.67
C ARG A 339 -1.53 13.90 11.79
N TRP A 340 -2.67 13.40 12.24
CA TRP A 340 -3.88 13.41 11.44
C TRP A 340 -4.41 14.83 11.31
N VAL A 341 -4.87 15.18 10.12
CA VAL A 341 -5.52 16.47 9.86
C VAL A 341 -7.03 16.31 9.88
N ALA A 342 -7.74 17.40 10.14
CA ALA A 342 -9.20 17.40 10.05
C ALA A 342 -9.65 16.95 8.65
N GLY A 343 -10.59 16.01 8.60
CA GLY A 343 -11.19 15.49 7.37
C GLY A 343 -10.45 14.28 6.82
N GLU A 344 -9.41 13.82 7.52
CA GLU A 344 -8.61 12.68 7.13
C GLU A 344 -9.35 11.36 7.32
N LEU A 345 -9.52 10.64 6.20
CA LEU A 345 -9.98 9.27 6.13
C LEU A 345 -8.77 8.34 6.12
N MET A 346 -8.60 7.63 7.24
CA MET A 346 -7.54 6.66 7.47
C MET A 346 -8.11 5.24 7.37
N VAL A 347 -7.39 4.38 6.65
CA VAL A 347 -7.69 2.94 6.56
C VAL A 347 -6.68 2.20 7.43
N ASP A 348 -7.18 1.55 8.47
CA ASP A 348 -6.38 0.93 9.52
C ASP A 348 -6.63 -0.58 9.57
N ARG A 349 -5.56 -1.38 9.63
CA ARG A 349 -5.66 -2.85 9.50
C ARG A 349 -5.20 -3.53 10.77
N HIS A 350 -5.99 -4.49 11.23
CA HIS A 350 -5.71 -5.32 12.40
C HIS A 350 -5.84 -6.78 12.02
N TYR A 351 -4.89 -7.61 12.46
CA TYR A 351 -4.88 -9.04 12.18
C TYR A 351 -5.09 -9.81 13.49
N LEU A 352 -6.12 -10.66 13.54
CA LEU A 352 -6.43 -11.48 14.71
C LEU A 352 -6.31 -12.97 14.36
N ALA A 353 -5.60 -13.73 15.18
CA ALA A 353 -5.63 -15.18 15.14
C ALA A 353 -6.83 -15.67 15.96
N LEU A 354 -7.94 -16.00 15.30
CA LEU A 354 -9.17 -16.43 15.97
C LEU A 354 -9.20 -17.94 16.20
N PRO A 355 -9.66 -18.42 17.37
CA PRO A 355 -10.08 -19.81 17.50
C PRO A 355 -11.36 -20.05 16.68
N PRO A 356 -11.63 -21.31 16.27
CA PRO A 356 -12.87 -21.66 15.59
C PRO A 356 -14.11 -21.33 16.42
N GLY A 357 -15.18 -20.88 15.76
CA GLY A 357 -16.46 -20.57 16.40
C GLY A 357 -16.86 -19.09 16.39
N PRO A 358 -18.01 -18.76 17.00
CA PRO A 358 -18.55 -17.41 17.00
C PRO A 358 -17.80 -16.49 17.96
N VAL A 359 -17.57 -15.25 17.51
CA VAL A 359 -16.99 -14.17 18.30
C VAL A 359 -17.76 -12.87 18.05
N THR A 360 -17.78 -12.00 19.05
CA THR A 360 -18.21 -10.60 18.91
C THR A 360 -16.98 -9.71 18.83
N LEU A 361 -16.89 -8.92 17.75
CA LEU A 361 -15.81 -7.99 17.51
C LEU A 361 -16.14 -6.63 18.11
N TYR A 362 -15.19 -6.08 18.87
CA TYR A 362 -15.21 -4.72 19.38
C TYR A 362 -13.98 -3.96 18.88
N ALA A 363 -14.13 -2.67 18.66
CA ALA A 363 -13.02 -1.77 18.36
C ALA A 363 -13.10 -0.51 19.20
N GLY A 364 -11.98 0.18 19.33
CA GLY A 364 -11.95 1.46 20.03
C GLY A 364 -10.55 2.03 20.09
N MET A 365 -10.42 3.12 20.83
CA MET A 365 -9.15 3.79 21.02
C MET A 365 -8.92 4.10 22.49
N TYR A 366 -7.67 4.07 22.91
CA TYR A 366 -7.25 4.37 24.28
C TYR A 366 -5.96 5.18 24.31
N THR A 367 -5.70 5.79 25.47
CA THR A 367 -4.54 6.64 25.71
C THR A 367 -3.43 5.88 26.45
N LEU A 368 -2.18 6.27 26.23
CA LEU A 368 -1.04 5.86 27.05
C LEU A 368 -0.42 7.09 27.75
N PRO A 369 0.09 6.94 28.99
CA PRO A 369 0.21 5.70 29.76
C PRO A 369 -1.04 5.29 30.57
N GLU A 370 -2.10 6.10 30.60
CA GLU A 370 -3.25 5.91 31.50
C GLU A 370 -4.13 4.70 31.16
N VAL A 371 -4.00 4.11 29.97
CA VAL A 371 -4.80 2.98 29.46
C VAL A 371 -6.30 3.21 29.68
N THR A 372 -6.78 4.35 29.20
CA THR A 372 -8.19 4.74 29.33
C THR A 372 -8.85 4.79 27.95
N ASN A 373 -9.93 4.03 27.78
CA ASN A 373 -10.72 4.05 26.55
C ASN A 373 -11.38 5.41 26.35
N LEU A 374 -11.40 5.88 25.11
CA LEU A 374 -12.16 7.06 24.74
C LEU A 374 -13.67 6.82 24.95
N PRO A 375 -14.43 7.83 25.38
CA PRO A 375 -15.88 7.73 25.45
C PRO A 375 -16.44 7.52 24.04
N VAL A 376 -17.40 6.61 23.91
CA VAL A 376 -17.97 6.21 22.61
C VAL A 376 -19.44 6.57 22.55
N ARG A 377 -19.84 7.14 21.41
CA ARG A 377 -21.24 7.27 21.01
C ARG A 377 -21.46 6.53 19.69
N GLN A 378 -22.22 5.45 19.71
CA GLN A 378 -22.54 4.63 18.53
C GLN A 378 -24.03 4.78 18.19
N ASP A 379 -24.33 5.08 16.94
CA ASP A 379 -25.70 5.29 16.43
C ASP A 379 -26.50 6.28 17.31
N GLY A 380 -25.83 7.34 17.76
CA GLY A 380 -26.39 8.39 18.62
C GLY A 380 -26.45 8.09 20.12
N HIS A 381 -26.16 6.85 20.54
CA HIS A 381 -26.25 6.39 21.93
C HIS A 381 -24.87 6.26 22.56
N GLU A 382 -24.73 6.63 23.83
CA GLU A 382 -23.50 6.37 24.59
C GLU A 382 -23.30 4.87 24.81
N VAL A 383 -22.08 4.40 24.56
CA VAL A 383 -21.71 2.99 24.72
C VAL A 383 -20.84 2.86 25.97
N PRO A 384 -21.24 2.00 26.93
CA PRO A 384 -20.41 1.70 28.10
C PRO A 384 -19.03 1.15 27.71
N ASP A 385 -18.04 1.34 28.59
CA ASP A 385 -16.66 0.86 28.46
C ASP A 385 -15.87 1.41 27.25
N GLY A 386 -16.41 2.34 26.47
CA GLY A 386 -15.71 2.94 25.34
C GLY A 386 -15.39 1.95 24.21
N ARG A 387 -16.22 0.92 24.00
CA ARG A 387 -16.04 -0.12 22.98
C ARG A 387 -17.12 -0.03 21.92
N VAL A 388 -16.73 0.24 20.68
CA VAL A 388 -17.62 0.18 19.52
C VAL A 388 -17.94 -1.27 19.20
N LEU A 389 -19.22 -1.62 19.10
CA LEU A 389 -19.64 -2.93 18.61
C LEU A 389 -19.50 -2.96 17.09
N VAL A 390 -18.52 -3.72 16.60
CA VAL A 390 -18.24 -3.84 15.16
C VAL A 390 -19.19 -4.87 14.53
N GLY A 391 -19.38 -6.02 15.18
CA GLY A 391 -20.32 -7.03 14.71
C GLY A 391 -19.99 -8.43 15.23
N ARG A 392 -20.76 -9.43 14.78
CA ARG A 392 -20.46 -10.84 15.04
C ARG A 392 -19.76 -11.48 13.86
N TRP A 393 -18.77 -12.29 14.15
CA TRP A 393 -18.03 -13.09 13.19
C TRP A 393 -18.01 -14.54 13.64
N SER A 394 -17.87 -15.48 12.70
CA SER A 394 -17.61 -16.88 13.05
C SER A 394 -16.41 -17.34 12.28
N ALA A 395 -15.33 -17.69 12.99
CA ALA A 395 -14.19 -18.34 12.38
C ALA A 395 -14.61 -19.76 11.93
N PRO A 396 -14.19 -20.18 10.72
CA PRO A 396 -14.57 -21.46 10.12
C PRO A 396 -14.04 -22.70 10.85
#